data_AF-A0A7K9YHS9-F1
#
_entry.id   AF-A0A7K9YHS9-F1
#
_cell.length_a   1.000
_cell.length_b   1.000
_cell.length_c   1.000
_cell.angle_alpha   90.00
_cell.angle_beta   90.00
_cell.angle_gamma   90.00
#
_symmetry.space_group_name_H-M   'P 1'
#
loop_
_entity.id
_entity.type
_entity.pdbx_description
1 polymer ?
#
loop_
_entity_poly.entity_id
_entity_poly.type
_entity_poly.pdbx_seq_one_letter_code
_entity_poly.pdbx_strand_id
1 'polypeptide(L)'
;CADFQTANFLHGSKLNVQFLLFTSSSPSCGELILADDSIKDSSFNSSLETKIIIHGFRALGTKPTWIEGLVRAILHISQVNVIAVDWVHGSTGAYYSAVENVTQLALFISHFISKLLALGVSASSIHIIGVSLGAHVGGLVGHFHDGQLGWITGM
;
A
#
# COMPACT_ATOMS: atom_id res chain seq x y z
N CYS A 1 4.88 -15.86 -6.82
CA CYS A 1 4.79 -14.54 -6.17
C CYS A 1 3.54 -13.86 -6.69
N ALA A 2 2.82 -13.13 -5.85
CA ALA A 2 1.84 -12.17 -6.31
C ALA A 2 2.57 -11.01 -7.01
N ASP A 3 1.92 -10.42 -8.00
CA ASP A 3 2.37 -9.20 -8.67
C ASP A 3 1.18 -8.26 -8.85
N PHE A 4 1.46 -7.00 -9.17
CA PHE A 4 0.44 -5.99 -9.41
C PHE A 4 -0.49 -6.40 -10.55
N GLN A 5 -1.74 -6.00 -10.39
CA GLN A 5 -2.78 -6.08 -11.39
C GLN A 5 -2.43 -5.21 -12.61
N THR A 6 -3.06 -5.55 -13.73
CA THR A 6 -3.05 -4.74 -14.95
C THR A 6 -4.47 -4.31 -15.29
N ALA A 7 -4.61 -3.10 -15.80
CA ALA A 7 -5.90 -2.54 -16.20
C ALA A 7 -5.80 -1.89 -17.58
N ASN A 8 -6.89 -1.94 -18.33
CA ASN A 8 -7.02 -1.21 -19.57
C ASN A 8 -7.71 0.14 -19.32
N PHE A 9 -7.33 1.16 -20.08
CA PHE A 9 -7.88 2.51 -19.96
C PHE A 9 -9.42 2.56 -19.96
N LEU A 10 -10.08 1.72 -20.76
CA LEU A 10 -11.54 1.67 -20.90
C LEU A 10 -12.27 0.91 -19.78
N HIS A 11 -11.56 0.12 -18.96
CA HIS A 11 -12.13 -0.74 -17.91
C HIS A 11 -11.62 -0.42 -16.50
N GLY A 12 -10.55 0.37 -16.38
CA GLY A 12 -9.89 0.68 -15.12
C GLY A 12 -10.53 1.80 -14.32
N SER A 13 -11.83 1.72 -14.01
CA SER A 13 -12.49 2.72 -13.14
C SER A 13 -12.93 2.15 -11.79
N LYS A 14 -13.19 0.85 -11.71
CA LYS A 14 -13.63 0.19 -10.47
C LYS A 14 -12.43 -0.07 -9.56
N LEU A 15 -12.45 0.52 -8.37
CA LEU A 15 -11.42 0.28 -7.36
C LEU A 15 -11.34 -1.22 -7.00
N ASN A 16 -10.13 -1.76 -7.11
CA ASN A 16 -9.73 -3.06 -6.60
C ASN A 16 -8.39 -2.84 -5.88
N VAL A 17 -8.28 -3.28 -4.63
CA VAL A 17 -7.12 -3.00 -3.79
C VAL A 17 -6.49 -4.33 -3.37
N GLN A 18 -5.19 -4.46 -3.59
CA GLN A 18 -4.39 -5.56 -3.10
C GLN A 18 -3.25 -5.04 -2.22
N PHE A 19 -2.92 -5.80 -1.19
CA PHE A 19 -1.78 -5.53 -0.32
C PHE A 19 -0.73 -6.61 -0.57
N LEU A 20 0.41 -6.21 -1.11
CA LEU A 20 1.52 -7.12 -1.40
C LEU A 20 2.61 -6.92 -0.36
N LEU A 21 2.83 -7.93 0.48
CA LEU A 21 3.87 -7.97 1.50
C LEU A 21 5.20 -8.41 0.89
N PHE A 22 6.25 -7.69 1.26
CA PHE A 22 7.64 -8.02 0.98
C PHE A 22 8.42 -7.95 2.29
N THR A 23 9.32 -8.91 2.48
CA THR A 23 10.19 -8.99 3.66
C THR A 23 11.63 -9.26 3.20
N SER A 24 12.59 -9.19 4.12
CA SER A 24 13.99 -9.47 3.81
C SER A 24 14.24 -10.90 3.32
N SER A 25 13.36 -11.87 3.62
CA SER A 25 13.45 -13.24 3.10
C SER A 25 12.90 -13.38 1.67
N SER A 26 12.01 -12.48 1.25
CA SER A 26 11.35 -12.50 -0.06
C SER A 26 11.32 -11.11 -0.74
N PRO A 27 12.47 -10.41 -0.91
CA PRO A 27 12.49 -9.00 -1.34
C PRO A 27 12.07 -8.76 -2.79
N SER A 28 11.99 -9.80 -3.61
CA SER A 28 11.54 -9.77 -5.01
C SER A 28 10.21 -10.49 -5.24
N CYS A 29 9.60 -11.04 -4.19
CA CYS A 29 8.46 -11.93 -4.31
C CYS A 29 7.35 -11.49 -3.35
N GLY A 30 6.37 -10.74 -3.89
CA GLY A 30 5.25 -10.26 -3.11
C GLY A 30 4.35 -11.41 -2.66
N GLU A 31 3.97 -11.39 -1.39
CA GLU A 31 2.93 -12.24 -0.81
C GLU A 31 1.63 -11.44 -0.73
N LEU A 32 0.55 -11.95 -1.32
CA LEU A 32 -0.76 -11.29 -1.22
C LEU A 32 -1.31 -11.51 0.19
N ILE A 33 -1.57 -10.42 0.91
CA ILE A 33 -2.18 -10.47 2.24
C ILE A 33 -3.56 -9.82 2.23
N LEU A 34 -4.50 -10.38 2.99
CA LEU A 34 -5.86 -9.88 3.12
C LEU A 34 -6.01 -9.08 4.41
N ALA A 35 -6.98 -8.17 4.46
CA ALA A 35 -7.28 -7.39 5.66
C ALA A 35 -8.11 -8.20 6.68
N ASP A 36 -7.68 -9.40 7.00
CA ASP A 36 -8.34 -10.32 7.94
C ASP A 36 -7.33 -11.09 8.80
N ASP A 37 -7.79 -12.09 9.54
CA ASP A 37 -6.94 -12.84 10.47
C ASP A 37 -5.89 -13.72 9.77
N SER A 38 -6.00 -13.96 8.45
CA SER A 38 -5.03 -14.74 7.66
C SER A 38 -3.66 -14.06 7.54
N ILE A 39 -3.53 -12.78 7.89
CA ILE A 39 -2.23 -12.09 8.00
C ILE A 39 -1.29 -12.87 8.94
N LYS A 40 -1.82 -13.54 9.97
CA LYS A 40 -1.04 -14.36 10.92
C LYS A 40 -0.40 -15.58 10.28
N ASP A 41 -0.95 -16.06 9.16
CA ASP A 41 -0.42 -17.20 8.40
C ASP A 41 0.61 -16.78 7.34
N SER A 42 0.83 -15.47 7.18
CA SER A 42 1.78 -14.90 6.22
C SER A 42 3.19 -14.72 6.81
N SER A 43 4.12 -14.22 5.99
CA SER A 43 5.45 -13.81 6.45
C SER A 43 5.49 -12.50 7.26
N PHE A 44 4.33 -11.89 7.55
CA PHE A 44 4.23 -10.64 8.29
C PHE A 44 4.72 -10.78 9.74
N ASN A 45 5.54 -9.82 10.19
CA ASN A 45 6.02 -9.80 11.58
C ASN A 45 5.57 -8.53 12.30
N SER A 46 4.63 -8.67 13.25
CA SER A 46 4.06 -7.53 13.98
C SER A 46 5.05 -6.80 14.90
N SER A 47 6.22 -7.39 15.18
CA SER A 47 7.28 -6.77 15.98
C SER A 47 8.20 -5.86 15.16
N LEU A 48 8.08 -5.84 13.83
CA LEU A 48 8.88 -4.99 12.94
C LEU A 48 8.12 -3.73 12.51
N GLU A 49 8.86 -2.69 12.13
CA GLU A 49 8.24 -1.53 11.45
C GLU A 49 7.52 -1.96 10.18
N THR A 50 6.45 -1.23 9.83
CA THR A 50 5.69 -1.47 8.60
C THR A 50 5.73 -0.23 7.71
N LYS A 51 6.28 -0.39 6.51
CA LYS A 51 6.34 0.68 5.49
C LYS A 51 5.30 0.40 4.42
N ILE A 52 4.32 1.29 4.28
CA ILE A 52 3.21 1.15 3.33
C ILE A 52 3.45 2.09 2.15
N ILE A 53 3.66 1.53 0.96
CA ILE A 53 3.95 2.26 -0.26
C ILE A 53 2.67 2.38 -1.09
N ILE A 54 2.28 3.61 -1.44
CA ILE A 54 1.06 3.91 -2.19
C ILE A 54 1.44 4.66 -3.47
N HIS A 55 1.21 4.03 -4.62
CA HIS A 55 1.45 4.68 -5.91
C HIS A 55 0.34 5.66 -6.28
N GLY A 56 0.58 6.47 -7.31
CA GLY A 56 -0.39 7.43 -7.85
C GLY A 56 -1.12 6.95 -9.11
N PHE A 57 -1.60 7.91 -9.89
CA PHE A 57 -2.30 7.71 -11.17
C PHE A 57 -1.51 6.86 -12.18
N ARG A 58 -2.20 5.96 -12.90
CA ARG A 58 -1.63 4.99 -13.84
C ARG A 58 -2.34 5.06 -15.20
N ALA A 59 -1.96 6.02 -16.04
CA ALA A 59 -2.54 6.14 -17.40
C ALA A 59 -2.47 4.84 -18.24
N LEU A 60 -1.36 4.10 -18.11
CA LEU A 60 -1.11 2.86 -18.84
C LEU A 60 -1.68 1.60 -18.16
N GLY A 61 -2.20 1.73 -16.93
CA GLY A 61 -2.73 0.61 -16.15
C GLY A 61 -1.73 -0.52 -15.89
N THR A 62 -0.47 -0.17 -15.70
CA THR A 62 0.61 -1.11 -15.35
C THR A 62 1.28 -0.73 -14.04
N LYS A 63 1.91 -1.72 -13.40
CA LYS A 63 2.78 -1.55 -12.22
C LYS A 63 3.73 -0.36 -12.40
N PRO A 64 3.88 0.54 -11.40
CA PRO A 64 4.90 1.58 -11.45
C PRO A 64 6.30 0.96 -11.48
N THR A 65 7.12 1.35 -12.46
CA THR A 65 8.45 0.78 -12.69
C THR A 65 9.43 0.97 -11.51
N TRP A 66 9.17 1.97 -10.66
CA TRP A 66 10.00 2.29 -9.50
C TRP A 66 9.68 1.46 -8.25
N ILE A 67 8.52 0.80 -8.18
CA ILE A 67 8.06 0.10 -6.96
C ILE A 67 9.07 -0.96 -6.51
N GLU A 68 9.53 -1.81 -7.44
CA GLU A 68 10.48 -2.88 -7.10
C GLU A 68 11.82 -2.32 -6.60
N GLY A 69 12.30 -1.25 -7.23
CA GLY A 69 13.53 -0.57 -6.82
C GLY A 69 13.42 -0.02 -5.40
N LEU A 70 12.29 0.63 -5.08
CA LEU A 70 12.05 1.20 -3.74
C LEU A 70 11.91 0.10 -2.67
N VAL A 71 11.14 -0.96 -2.95
CA VAL A 71 10.99 -2.11 -2.04
C VAL A 71 12.36 -2.73 -1.72
N ARG A 72 13.16 -3.01 -2.75
CA ARG A 72 14.50 -3.59 -2.57
C ARG A 72 15.42 -2.64 -1.81
N ALA A 73 15.40 -1.35 -2.12
CA ALA A 73 16.24 -0.36 -1.43
C ALA A 73 15.92 -0.28 0.08
N ILE A 74 14.63 -0.29 0.44
CA ILE A 74 14.18 -0.31 1.83
C ILE A 74 14.65 -1.58 2.54
N LEU A 75 14.39 -2.75 1.94
CA LEU A 75 14.72 -4.04 2.54
C LEU A 75 16.23 -4.31 2.61
N HIS A 76 17.03 -3.63 1.80
CA HIS A 76 18.48 -3.69 1.84
C HIS A 76 19.07 -2.97 3.07
N ILE A 77 18.42 -1.92 3.57
CA ILE A 77 18.94 -1.10 4.67
C ILE A 77 18.26 -1.39 6.01
N SER A 78 17.13 -2.12 6.02
CA SER A 78 16.36 -2.35 7.23
C SER A 78 15.56 -3.65 7.17
N GLN A 79 15.45 -4.33 8.31
CA GLN A 79 14.58 -5.48 8.48
C GLN A 79 13.18 -5.00 8.88
N VAL A 80 12.28 -4.88 7.91
CA VAL A 80 10.93 -4.31 8.07
C VAL A 80 9.91 -5.08 7.24
N ASN A 81 8.62 -4.91 7.54
CA ASN A 81 7.55 -5.28 6.62
C ASN A 81 7.41 -4.16 5.57
N VAL A 82 7.45 -4.49 4.29
CA VAL A 82 7.12 -3.53 3.22
C VAL A 82 5.83 -3.98 2.55
N ILE A 83 4.84 -3.10 2.52
CA ILE A 83 3.54 -3.38 1.93
C ILE A 83 3.35 -2.44 0.75
N ALA A 84 3.33 -2.99 -0.46
CA ALA A 84 2.98 -2.24 -1.64
C ALA A 84 1.47 -2.32 -1.86
N VAL A 85 0.80 -1.17 -1.89
CA VAL A 85 -0.64 -1.07 -2.16
C VAL A 85 -0.84 -1.00 -3.66
N ASP A 86 -1.40 -2.06 -4.22
CA ASP A 86 -1.82 -2.10 -5.61
C ASP A 86 -3.27 -1.66 -5.73
N TRP A 87 -3.48 -0.56 -6.45
CA TRP A 87 -4.79 -0.06 -6.85
C TRP A 87 -4.77 0.34 -8.32
N VAL A 88 -4.02 -0.39 -9.16
CA VAL A 88 -3.88 -0.12 -10.61
C VAL A 88 -5.25 0.01 -11.27
N HIS A 89 -6.21 -0.86 -10.92
CA HIS A 89 -7.57 -0.77 -11.45
C HIS A 89 -8.31 0.52 -11.10
N GLY A 90 -8.13 1.08 -9.90
CA GLY A 90 -8.79 2.32 -9.49
C GLY A 90 -8.04 3.60 -9.90
N SER A 91 -6.80 3.46 -10.36
CA SER A 91 -5.91 4.57 -10.74
C SER A 91 -5.73 4.71 -12.25
N THR A 92 -6.38 3.87 -13.05
CA THR A 92 -6.30 3.88 -14.51
C THR A 92 -7.50 4.64 -15.09
N GLY A 93 -7.47 5.00 -16.38
CA GLY A 93 -8.58 5.72 -17.01
C GLY A 93 -8.49 7.23 -16.87
N ALA A 94 -9.63 7.91 -16.76
CA ALA A 94 -9.67 9.36 -16.65
C ALA A 94 -9.18 9.83 -15.27
N TYR A 95 -8.38 10.91 -15.24
CA TYR A 95 -7.78 11.41 -14.01
C TYR A 95 -8.81 11.71 -12.91
N TYR A 96 -9.95 12.30 -13.27
CA TYR A 96 -11.02 12.60 -12.31
C TYR A 96 -11.59 11.33 -11.67
N SER A 97 -11.73 10.24 -12.43
CA SER A 97 -12.21 8.95 -11.91
C SER A 97 -11.20 8.35 -10.91
N ALA A 98 -9.90 8.51 -11.17
CA ALA A 98 -8.87 8.10 -10.21
C ALA A 98 -8.92 8.95 -8.92
N VAL A 99 -9.22 10.24 -9.02
CA VAL A 99 -9.41 11.14 -7.86
C VAL A 99 -10.64 10.72 -7.04
N GLU A 100 -11.74 10.35 -7.68
CA GLU A 100 -12.96 9.87 -6.99
C GLU A 100 -12.69 8.61 -6.13
N ASN A 101 -11.73 7.78 -6.53
CA ASN A 101 -11.37 6.57 -5.79
C ASN A 101 -10.46 6.82 -4.56
N VAL A 102 -9.85 8.00 -4.43
CA VAL A 102 -8.85 8.29 -3.38
C VAL A 102 -9.41 8.10 -1.97
N THR A 103 -10.62 8.60 -1.70
CA THR A 103 -11.26 8.47 -0.38
C THR A 103 -11.55 7.01 -0.05
N GLN A 104 -12.11 6.26 -1.00
CA GLN A 104 -12.43 4.86 -0.79
C GLN A 104 -11.15 4.02 -0.59
N LEU A 105 -10.09 4.30 -1.35
CA LEU A 105 -8.78 3.66 -1.16
C LEU A 105 -8.21 3.94 0.23
N ALA A 106 -8.30 5.18 0.72
CA ALA A 106 -7.85 5.54 2.07
C ALA A 106 -8.63 4.77 3.15
N LEU A 107 -9.94 4.55 2.97
CA LEU A 107 -10.74 3.73 3.88
C LEU A 107 -10.30 2.25 3.87
N PHE A 108 -10.00 1.68 2.70
CA PHE A 108 -9.47 0.31 2.60
C PHE A 108 -8.12 0.17 3.33
N ILE A 109 -7.20 1.11 3.11
CA ILE A 109 -5.89 1.11 3.79
C ILE A 109 -6.06 1.30 5.30
N SER A 110 -6.95 2.19 5.74
CA SER A 110 -7.18 2.43 7.18
C SER A 110 -7.81 1.22 7.88
N HIS A 111 -8.72 0.51 7.18
CA HIS A 111 -9.23 -0.76 7.69
C HIS A 111 -8.12 -1.79 7.83
N PHE A 112 -7.26 -1.91 6.81
CA PHE A 112 -6.10 -2.80 6.83
C PHE A 112 -5.12 -2.46 7.98
N ILE A 113 -4.79 -1.18 8.17
CA ILE A 113 -3.96 -0.71 9.29
C ILE A 113 -4.63 -1.05 10.63
N SER A 114 -5.93 -0.84 10.76
CA SER A 114 -6.66 -1.18 12.00
C SER A 114 -6.53 -2.67 12.35
N LYS A 115 -6.46 -3.57 11.36
CA LYS A 115 -6.15 -4.99 11.57
C LYS A 115 -4.72 -5.19 12.05
N LEU A 116 -3.74 -4.52 11.45
CA LEU A 116 -2.35 -4.57 11.91
C LEU A 116 -2.20 -4.11 13.37
N LEU A 117 -2.88 -3.03 13.75
CA LEU A 117 -2.90 -2.54 15.14
C LEU A 117 -3.52 -3.57 16.09
N ALA A 118 -4.61 -4.23 15.69
CA ALA A 118 -5.22 -5.31 16.44
C ALA A 118 -4.31 -6.56 16.59
N LEU A 119 -3.36 -6.75 15.67
CA LEU A 119 -2.31 -7.77 15.74
C LEU A 119 -1.11 -7.36 16.61
N GLY A 120 -1.15 -6.16 17.20
CA GLY A 120 -0.12 -5.66 18.11
C GLY A 120 0.95 -4.79 17.47
N VAL A 121 0.79 -4.40 16.20
CA VAL A 121 1.68 -3.41 15.57
C VAL A 121 1.51 -2.06 16.26
N SER A 122 2.61 -1.38 16.59
CA SER A 122 2.54 -0.01 17.12
C SER A 122 2.12 0.97 16.04
N ALA A 123 1.19 1.89 16.34
CA ALA A 123 0.83 2.97 15.42
C ALA A 123 2.05 3.83 15.04
N SER A 124 2.97 4.04 15.99
CA SER A 124 4.19 4.80 15.77
C SER A 124 5.21 4.13 14.85
N SER A 125 5.09 2.81 14.62
CA SER A 125 5.98 2.05 13.73
C SER A 125 5.44 1.90 12.31
N ILE A 126 4.33 2.58 11.99
CA ILE A 126 3.76 2.64 10.65
C ILE A 126 4.28 3.88 9.93
N HIS A 127 4.86 3.67 8.75
CA HIS A 127 5.33 4.73 7.86
C HIS A 127 4.63 4.61 6.50
N ILE A 128 3.86 5.64 6.13
CA ILE A 128 3.21 5.71 4.82
C ILE A 128 4.10 6.49 3.86
N ILE A 129 4.35 5.92 2.68
CA ILE A 129 5.10 6.53 1.58
C ILE A 129 4.15 6.65 0.40
N GLY A 130 3.63 7.84 0.17
CA GLY A 130 2.68 8.12 -0.91
C GLY A 130 3.31 8.92 -2.04
N VAL A 131 3.06 8.51 -3.29
CA VAL A 131 3.53 9.22 -4.49
C VAL A 131 2.34 9.74 -5.29
N SER A 132 2.33 11.02 -5.65
CA SER A 132 1.27 11.69 -6.41
C SER A 132 -0.09 11.55 -5.71
N LEU A 133 -1.12 10.96 -6.35
CA LEU A 133 -2.39 10.67 -5.67
C LEU A 133 -2.21 9.81 -4.41
N GLY A 134 -1.19 8.95 -4.37
CA GLY A 134 -0.85 8.18 -3.18
C GLY A 134 -0.45 9.03 -1.98
N ALA A 135 0.12 10.23 -2.18
CA ALA A 135 0.44 11.16 -1.10
C ALA A 135 -0.83 11.72 -0.45
N HIS A 136 -1.84 12.07 -1.26
CA HIS A 136 -3.16 12.49 -0.76
C HIS A 136 -3.86 11.36 -0.01
N VAL A 137 -3.80 10.13 -0.53
CA VAL A 137 -4.31 8.94 0.16
C VAL A 137 -3.63 8.78 1.53
N GLY A 138 -2.30 8.93 1.60
CA GLY A 138 -1.57 8.87 2.86
C GLY A 138 -2.03 9.92 3.86
N GLY A 139 -2.27 11.16 3.41
CA GLY A 139 -2.84 12.22 4.25
C GLY A 139 -4.23 11.88 4.80
N LEU A 140 -5.12 11.33 3.97
CA LEU A 140 -6.46 10.88 4.41
C LEU A 140 -6.38 9.72 5.40
N VAL A 141 -5.50 8.74 5.18
CA VAL A 141 -5.27 7.65 6.12
C VAL A 141 -4.79 8.20 7.47
N GLY A 142 -3.84 9.15 7.45
CA GLY A 142 -3.40 9.83 8.67
C GLY A 142 -4.55 10.54 9.40
N HIS A 143 -5.43 11.22 8.66
CA HIS A 143 -6.63 11.86 9.22
C HIS A 143 -7.59 10.85 9.85
N PHE A 144 -7.85 9.71 9.20
CA PHE A 144 -8.73 8.65 9.75
C PHE A 144 -8.17 7.95 10.99
N HIS A 145 -6.88 8.10 11.26
CA HIS A 145 -6.21 7.63 12.47
C HIS A 145 -5.86 8.78 13.45
N ASP A 146 -6.55 9.92 13.37
CA ASP A 146 -6.38 11.08 14.24
C ASP A 146 -4.92 11.58 14.36
N GLY A 147 -4.11 11.38 13.32
CA GLY A 147 -2.70 11.74 13.30
C GLY A 147 -1.79 10.89 14.19
N GLN A 148 -2.24 9.71 14.64
CA GLN A 148 -1.50 8.85 15.57
C GLN A 148 -0.48 7.91 14.89
N LEU A 149 -0.46 7.86 13.56
CA LEU A 149 0.51 7.06 12.80
C LEU A 149 1.89 7.72 12.82
N GLY A 150 2.96 6.90 12.78
CA GLY A 150 4.34 7.35 12.94
C GLY A 150 4.79 8.44 11.96
N TRP A 151 4.81 8.13 10.66
CA TRP A 151 5.25 9.07 9.63
C TRP A 151 4.48 8.95 8.33
N ILE A 152 4.38 10.08 7.62
CA ILE A 152 3.89 10.15 6.24
C ILE A 152 4.92 10.90 5.40
N THR A 153 5.35 10.30 4.29
CA THR A 153 6.16 10.94 3.26
C THR A 153 5.31 11.09 2.01
N GLY A 154 5.08 12.32 1.57
CA GLY A 154 4.41 12.64 0.31
C GLY A 154 5.41 13.12 -0.75
N MET A 155 5.34 12.55 -1.95
CA MET A 155 6.17 12.91 -3.11
C MET A 155 5.32 13.24 -4.34
#